data_AF-M6D1L0-F1
#
_entry.id   AF-M6D1L0-F1
#
_cell.length_a   1.000
_cell.length_b   1.000
_cell.length_c   1.000
_cell.angle_alpha   90.00
_cell.angle_beta   90.00
_cell.angle_gamma   90.00
#
_symmetry.space_group_name_H-M   'P 1'
#
loop_
_entity.id
_entity.type
_entity.pdbx_description
1 polymer ?
#
loop_
_entity_poly.entity_id
_entity_poly.type
_entity_poly.pdbx_seq_one_letter_code
_entity_poly.pdbx_strand_id
1 'polypeptide(L)' 'MEERIKKLEYSNSLLIAILETLYPLFSKYLSMEQQEQINRALREAKGE' A
#
# COMPACT_ATOMS: atom_id res chain seq x y z
N MET A 1 -21.57 -1.36 14.19
CA MET A 1 -20.15 -1.65 14.50
C MET A 1 -19.49 -2.33 13.31
N GLU A 2 -20.09 -3.39 12.76
CA GLU A 2 -19.65 -4.06 11.52
C GLU A 2 -19.51 -3.13 10.30
N GLU A 3 -20.47 -2.24 10.06
CA GLU A 3 -20.43 -1.38 8.86
C GLU A 3 -19.27 -0.37 8.88
N ARG A 4 -18.86 0.06 10.08
CA ARG A 4 -17.66 0.90 10.26
C ARG A 4 -16.39 0.12 9.98
N ILE A 5 -16.33 -1.15 10.40
CA ILE A 5 -15.18 -2.04 10.15
C ILE A 5 -15.05 -2.32 8.65
N LYS A 6 -16.14 -2.70 7.98
CA LYS A 6 -16.15 -2.94 6.52
C LYS A 6 -15.70 -1.71 5.71
N LYS A 7 -16.13 -0.51 6.12
CA LYS A 7 -15.67 0.75 5.48
C LYS A 7 -14.17 0.98 5.67
N LEU A 8 -13.63 0.65 6.83
CA LEU A 8 -12.19 0.77 7.09
C LEU A 8 -11.38 -0.25 6.28
N GLU A 9 -11.82 -1.50 6.23
CA GLU A 9 -11.21 -2.55 5.42
C GLU A 9 -11.21 -2.20 3.93
N TYR A 10 -12.34 -1.67 3.43
CA TYR A 10 -12.45 -1.19 2.06
C TYR A 10 -11.51 -0.01 1.77
N SER A 11 -11.45 0.96 2.68
CA SER A 11 -10.59 2.14 2.53
C SER A 11 -9.10 1.75 2.51
N ASN A 12 -8.70 0.82 3.38
CA ASN A 12 -7.34 0.28 3.40
C ASN A 12 -7.02 -0.47 2.10
N SER A 13 -7.93 -1.32 1.64
CA SER A 13 -7.76 -2.07 0.38
C SER A 13 -7.62 -1.14 -0.82
N LEU A 14 -8.41 -0.07 -0.87
CA LEU A 14 -8.34 0.93 -1.92
C LEU A 14 -6.99 1.68 -1.90
N LEU A 15 -6.51 2.03 -0.70
CA LEU A 15 -5.24 2.73 -0.54
C LEU A 15 -4.05 1.88 -1.01
N ILE A 16 -4.07 0.58 -0.71
CA ILE A 16 -3.09 -0.40 -1.21
C ILE A 16 -3.14 -0.44 -2.74
N ALA A 17 -4.33 -0.60 -3.34
CA ALA A 17 -4.47 -0.68 -4.80
C ALA A 17 -3.98 0.59 -5.52
N ILE A 18 -4.23 1.77 -4.96
CA ILE A 18 -3.71 3.03 -5.47
C ILE A 18 -2.18 3.05 -5.42
N LEU A 19 -1.59 2.66 -4.28
CA LEU A 19 -0.15 2.61 -4.12
C LEU A 19 0.50 1.62 -5.08
N GLU A 20 -0.07 0.42 -5.27
CA GLU A 20 0.46 -0.56 -6.23
C GLU A 20 0.43 -0.05 -7.68
N THR A 21 -0.61 0.70 -8.03
CA THR A 21 -0.76 1.24 -9.38
C THR A 21 0.23 2.39 -9.62
N LEU A 22 0.38 3.28 -8.64
CA LEU A 22 1.16 4.50 -8.82
C LEU A 22 2.64 4.30 -8.48
N TYR A 23 2.99 3.45 -7.52
CA TYR A 23 4.36 3.26 -7.05
C TYR A 23 5.37 2.93 -8.16
N PRO A 24 5.09 2.03 -9.11
CA PRO A 24 6.00 1.76 -10.22
C PRO A 24 6.30 3.01 -11.08
N LEU A 25 5.39 3.99 -11.13
CA LEU A 25 5.56 5.21 -11.94
C LEU A 25 6.55 6.21 -11.31
N PHE A 26 6.69 6.17 -9.98
CA PHE A 26 7.54 7.10 -9.24
C PHE A 26 8.69 6.45 -8.47
N SER A 27 8.78 5.13 -8.42
CA SER A 27 9.83 4.39 -7.71
C SER A 27 11.25 4.84 -8.10
N LYS A 28 11.46 5.18 -9.37
CA LYS A 28 12.74 5.71 -9.89
C LYS A 28 13.21 7.03 -9.28
N TYR A 29 12.33 7.77 -8.61
CA TYR A 29 12.67 9.03 -7.92
C TYR A 29 13.04 8.82 -6.45
N LEU A 30 12.95 7.58 -5.96
CA LEU A 30 13.20 7.23 -4.58
C LEU A 30 14.58 6.58 -4.44
N SER A 31 15.20 6.75 -3.27
CA SER A 31 16.41 6.01 -2.92
C SER A 31 16.13 4.51 -2.82
N MET A 32 17.17 3.68 -2.93
CA MET A 32 17.04 2.22 -2.76
C MET A 32 16.42 1.86 -1.40
N GLU A 33 16.81 2.56 -0.34
CA GLU A 33 16.26 2.37 1.01
C GLU A 33 14.77 2.70 1.08
N GLN A 34 14.34 3.81 0.46
CA GLN A 34 12.93 4.19 0.41
C GLN A 34 12.10 3.18 -0.39
N GLN A 35 12.63 2.69 -1.52
CA GLN A 35 11.98 1.65 -2.31
C GLN A 35 11.81 0.36 -1.50
N GLU A 36 12.83 -0.03 -0.74
CA GLU A 36 12.79 -1.23 0.11
C GLU A 36 11.77 -1.10 1.24
N GLN A 37 11.71 0.06 1.90
CA GLN A 37 10.71 0.36 2.93
C GLN A 37 9.27 0.29 2.39
N ILE A 38 9.02 0.87 1.22
CA ILE A 38 7.69 0.84 0.58
C ILE A 38 7.32 -0.57 0.15
N ASN A 39 8.25 -1.30 -0.48
CA ASN A 39 8.04 -2.68 -0.88
C ASN A 39 7.73 -3.59 0.32
N ARG A 40 8.42 -3.37 1.44
CA ARG A 40 8.16 -4.09 2.69
C ARG A 40 6.77 -3.78 3.24
N ALA A 41 6.41 -2.50 3.33
CA ALA A 41 5.10 -2.07 3.81
C ALA A 41 3.95 -2.62 2.93
N LEU A 42 4.15 -2.69 1.61
CA LEU A 42 3.17 -3.28 0.69
C LEU A 42 2.99 -4.79 0.90
N ARG A 43 4.06 -5.54 1.16
CA ARG A 43 3.97 -6.98 1.48
C ARG A 43 3.25 -7.21 2.80
N GLU A 44 3.65 -6.48 3.84
CA GLU A 44 3.01 -6.54 5.17
C GLU A 44 1.51 -6.21 5.09
N ALA A 45 1.12 -5.21 4.29
CA ALA A 45 -0.27 -4.82 4.08
C ALA A 45 -1.10 -5.87 3.34
N LYS A 46 -0.46 -6.75 2.55
CA LYS A 46 -1.10 -7.89 1.87
C LYS A 46 -1.12 -9.18 2.68
N GLY A 47 -0.34 -9.23 3.77
CA GLY A 47 -0.12 -10.45 4.53
C GLY A 47 0.85 -11.44 3.85
N GLU A 48 1.76 -10.93 3.00
CA GLU A 48 2.88 -11.67 2.40
C GLU A 48 4.17 -11.51 3.21
#